data_AF-A0A7S2Q4Y3-F1
#
_entry.id   AF-A0A7S2Q4Y3-F1
#
_cell.length_a   1.000
_cell.length_b   1.000
_cell.length_c   1.000
_cell.angle_alpha   90.00
_cell.angle_beta   90.00
_cell.angle_gamma   90.00
#
_symmetry.space_group_name_H-M   'P 1'
#
loop_
_entity.id
_entity.type
_entity.pdbx_description
1 polymer ?
#
loop_
_entity_poly.entity_id
_entity_poly.type
_entity_poly.pdbx_seq_one_letter_code
_entity_poly.pdbx_strand_id
1 'polypeptide(L)'
;MIVCGASQPDIAKVAECGTEDGPGLQALCLRRHRQELSKPCVAELFRREQETAGDIRLNQPLVEACKEEIDSMCKGLDFGEGAVLKCLWQRSKFRTTSHFSEECRRQVRSATHRSTADYRLNYRVKSFCSQDIDTFCAEEKALVGTTPDSELVDEASGTPNSGVVLHCLKAHFAELAQKPCKDAMSHVMQVHSASWVA
;
A
#
# COMPACT_ATOMS: atom_id res chain seq x y z
N MET A 1 -12.93 9.33 -15.64
CA MET A 1 -13.21 9.74 -14.25
C MET A 1 -11.88 10.10 -13.63
N ILE A 2 -11.72 11.34 -13.17
CA ILE A 2 -10.51 11.77 -12.47
C ILE A 2 -10.56 11.21 -11.05
N VAL A 3 -9.43 10.75 -10.51
CA VAL A 3 -9.33 10.21 -9.15
C VAL A 3 -9.88 11.22 -8.12
N CYS A 4 -9.59 12.50 -8.28
CA CYS A 4 -10.22 13.60 -7.54
C CYS A 4 -11.36 14.23 -8.35
N GLY A 5 -12.43 14.68 -7.69
CA GLY A 5 -13.60 15.24 -8.37
C GLY A 5 -13.24 16.46 -9.23
N ALA A 6 -13.78 16.53 -10.46
CA ALA A 6 -13.42 17.53 -11.47
C ALA A 6 -13.61 19.01 -11.07
N SER A 7 -14.27 19.28 -9.93
CA SER A 7 -14.59 20.62 -9.42
C SER A 7 -13.74 21.06 -8.22
N GLN A 8 -12.62 20.38 -7.92
CA GLN A 8 -11.75 20.76 -6.80
C GLN A 8 -10.69 21.80 -7.23
N PRO A 9 -10.47 22.87 -6.45
CA PRO A 9 -9.53 23.95 -6.80
C PRO A 9 -8.08 23.48 -6.95
N ASP A 10 -7.74 22.29 -6.42
CA ASP A 10 -6.38 21.75 -6.44
C ASP A 10 -6.03 21.06 -7.76
N ILE A 11 -7.01 20.64 -8.57
CA ILE A 11 -6.74 20.10 -9.92
C ILE A 11 -6.00 21.13 -10.77
N ALA A 12 -6.21 22.43 -10.55
CA ALA A 12 -5.49 23.47 -11.28
C ALA A 12 -3.98 23.52 -10.95
N LYS A 13 -3.58 23.12 -9.73
CA LYS A 13 -2.16 23.12 -9.30
C LYS A 13 -1.39 21.90 -9.80
N VAL A 14 -2.10 20.78 -9.99
CA VAL A 14 -1.55 19.49 -10.42
C VAL A 14 -2.28 18.99 -11.67
N ALA A 15 -2.58 19.92 -12.58
CA ALA A 15 -3.42 19.66 -13.76
C ALA A 15 -2.80 18.58 -14.66
N GLU A 16 -1.47 18.47 -14.69
CA GLU A 16 -0.72 17.43 -15.35
C GLU A 16 -1.14 16.03 -14.89
N CYS A 17 -1.43 15.85 -13.59
CA CYS A 17 -1.88 14.55 -13.07
C CYS A 17 -3.24 14.14 -13.62
N GLY A 18 -4.08 15.07 -14.07
CA GLY A 18 -5.36 14.77 -14.71
C GLY A 18 -5.23 14.28 -16.16
N THR A 19 -4.06 14.48 -16.78
CA THR A 19 -3.77 14.09 -18.16
C THR A 19 -3.17 12.69 -18.29
N GLU A 20 -2.84 12.05 -17.17
CA GLU A 20 -2.31 10.69 -17.14
C GLU A 20 -3.31 9.64 -17.67
N ASP A 21 -2.77 8.63 -18.36
CA ASP A 21 -3.51 7.59 -19.08
C ASP A 21 -4.16 6.56 -18.15
N GLY A 22 -5.22 6.98 -17.45
CA GLY A 22 -6.07 6.13 -16.63
C GLY A 22 -5.91 6.33 -15.12
N PRO A 23 -6.86 5.83 -14.32
CA PRO A 23 -6.97 6.16 -12.90
C PRO A 23 -5.76 5.70 -12.06
N GLY A 24 -5.05 4.65 -12.46
CA GLY A 24 -3.85 4.16 -11.76
C GLY A 24 -2.67 5.12 -11.88
N LEU A 25 -2.41 5.63 -13.10
CA LEU A 25 -1.37 6.64 -13.34
C LEU A 25 -1.72 7.98 -12.70
N GLN A 26 -2.98 8.41 -12.83
CA GLN A 26 -3.49 9.61 -12.15
C GLN A 26 -3.29 9.53 -10.64
N ALA A 27 -3.64 8.40 -10.01
CA ALA A 27 -3.44 8.20 -8.57
C ALA A 27 -1.95 8.24 -8.20
N LEU A 28 -1.06 7.65 -9.00
CA LEU A 28 0.38 7.71 -8.76
C LEU A 28 0.92 9.15 -8.80
N CYS A 29 0.50 9.94 -9.79
CA CYS A 29 0.87 11.35 -9.90
C CYS A 29 0.36 12.13 -8.69
N LEU A 30 -0.94 12.04 -8.38
CA LEU A 30 -1.56 12.75 -7.25
C LEU A 30 -0.90 12.41 -5.91
N ARG A 31 -0.41 11.17 -5.72
CA ARG A 31 0.33 10.78 -4.50
C ARG A 31 1.62 11.58 -4.32
N ARG A 32 2.30 11.96 -5.40
CA ARG A 32 3.53 12.78 -5.31
C ARG A 32 3.24 14.22 -4.90
N HIS A 33 2.05 14.70 -5.22
CA HIS A 33 1.59 16.05 -4.90
C HIS A 33 0.64 16.09 -3.70
N ARG A 34 0.64 15.04 -2.85
CA ARG A 34 -0.36 14.85 -1.79
C ARG A 34 -0.53 16.05 -0.85
N GLN A 35 0.56 16.79 -0.58
CA GLN A 35 0.55 17.98 0.28
C GLN A 35 -0.09 19.21 -0.40
N GLU A 36 -0.19 19.20 -1.73
CA GLU A 36 -0.79 20.27 -2.54
C GLU A 36 -2.30 20.06 -2.78
N LEU A 37 -2.82 18.89 -2.39
CA LEU A 37 -4.22 18.50 -2.56
C LEU A 37 -5.08 18.95 -1.38
N SER A 38 -6.35 19.29 -1.63
CA SER A 38 -7.32 19.54 -0.57
C SER A 38 -7.62 18.26 0.22
N LYS A 39 -8.05 18.44 1.47
CA LYS A 39 -8.45 17.33 2.35
C LYS A 39 -9.42 16.33 1.67
N PRO A 40 -10.46 16.75 0.93
CA PRO A 40 -11.35 15.80 0.26
C PRO A 40 -10.68 15.03 -0.88
N CYS A 41 -9.74 15.63 -1.63
CA CYS A 41 -8.99 14.93 -2.68
C CYS A 41 -8.00 13.93 -2.07
N VAL A 42 -7.34 14.29 -0.95
CA VAL A 42 -6.49 13.36 -0.19
C VAL A 42 -7.28 12.15 0.32
N ALA A 43 -8.50 12.36 0.82
CA ALA A 43 -9.37 11.28 1.29
C ALA A 43 -9.80 10.34 0.15
N GLU A 44 -10.20 10.88 -1.01
CA GLU A 44 -10.54 10.05 -2.18
C GLU A 44 -9.32 9.31 -2.73
N LEU A 45 -8.17 9.97 -2.81
CA LEU A 45 -6.91 9.34 -3.20
C LEU A 45 -6.57 8.17 -2.27
N PHE A 46 -6.70 8.38 -0.96
CA PHE A 46 -6.45 7.34 0.03
C PHE A 46 -7.46 6.18 -0.10
N ARG A 47 -8.73 6.48 -0.39
CA ARG A 47 -9.76 5.47 -0.69
C ARG A 47 -9.36 4.62 -1.90
N ARG A 48 -8.84 5.22 -2.97
CA ARG A 48 -8.29 4.48 -4.13
C ARG A 48 -7.08 3.63 -3.77
N GLU A 49 -6.19 4.13 -2.91
CA GLU A 49 -5.05 3.35 -2.41
C GLU A 49 -5.51 2.11 -1.61
N GLN A 50 -6.60 2.23 -0.83
CA GLN A 50 -7.18 1.08 -0.12
C GLN A 50 -7.78 0.05 -1.08
N GLU A 51 -8.47 0.47 -2.14
CA GLU A 51 -8.96 -0.44 -3.19
C GLU A 51 -7.78 -1.19 -3.84
N THR A 52 -6.73 -0.44 -4.19
CA THR A 52 -5.52 -0.96 -4.81
C THR A 52 -4.75 -1.93 -3.91
N ALA A 53 -4.81 -1.75 -2.59
CA ALA A 53 -4.20 -2.66 -1.62
C ALA A 53 -4.82 -4.08 -1.65
N GLY A 54 -6.10 -4.17 -2.05
CA GLY A 54 -6.79 -5.44 -2.22
C GLY A 54 -6.53 -6.08 -3.58
N ASP A 55 -6.38 -5.28 -4.64
CA ASP A 55 -6.25 -5.74 -6.02
C ASP A 55 -5.20 -4.95 -6.81
N ILE A 56 -4.12 -5.63 -7.20
CA ILE A 56 -3.00 -4.99 -7.91
C ILE A 56 -3.37 -4.49 -9.32
N ARG A 57 -4.49 -4.95 -9.92
CA ARG A 57 -4.93 -4.50 -11.26
C ARG A 57 -5.29 -3.01 -11.29
N LEU A 58 -5.57 -2.44 -10.12
CA LEU A 58 -5.80 -1.01 -9.97
C LEU A 58 -4.48 -0.20 -9.92
N ASN A 59 -3.34 -0.88 -9.75
CA ASN A 59 -2.00 -0.33 -9.86
C ASN A 59 -1.42 -0.62 -11.26
N GLN A 60 -1.85 0.17 -12.24
CA GLN A 60 -1.46 -0.01 -13.64
C GLN A 60 0.08 -0.08 -13.85
N PRO A 61 0.91 0.84 -13.32
CA PRO A 61 2.37 0.75 -13.45
C PRO A 61 2.96 -0.55 -12.94
N LEU A 62 2.43 -1.08 -11.82
CA LEU A 62 2.90 -2.35 -11.26
C LEU A 62 2.55 -3.53 -12.16
N VAL A 63 1.32 -3.58 -12.68
CA VAL A 63 0.89 -4.69 -13.55
C VAL A 63 1.59 -4.66 -14.89
N GLU A 64 1.80 -3.48 -15.47
CA GLU A 64 2.56 -3.33 -16.71
C GLU A 64 4.01 -3.79 -16.54
N ALA A 65 4.66 -3.37 -15.45
CA ALA A 65 6.04 -3.76 -15.15
C ALA A 65 6.21 -5.25 -14.82
N CYS A 66 5.20 -5.87 -14.19
CA CYS A 66 5.29 -7.23 -13.65
C CYS A 66 4.51 -8.27 -14.45
N LYS A 67 4.08 -7.96 -15.67
CA LYS A 67 3.19 -8.82 -16.46
C LYS A 67 3.76 -10.24 -16.62
N GLU A 68 5.04 -10.35 -16.96
CA GLU A 68 5.70 -11.64 -17.17
C GLU A 68 5.84 -12.44 -15.88
N GLU A 69 6.18 -11.79 -14.76
CA GLU A 69 6.30 -12.43 -13.44
C GLU A 69 4.94 -12.87 -12.89
N ILE A 70 3.89 -12.10 -13.14
CA ILE A 70 2.51 -12.50 -12.79
C ILE A 70 2.15 -13.77 -13.54
N ASP A 71 2.35 -13.81 -14.86
CA ASP A 71 1.95 -14.92 -15.72
C ASP A 71 2.81 -16.19 -15.52
N SER A 72 4.09 -16.04 -15.14
CA SER A 72 5.02 -17.16 -15.00
C SER A 72 5.20 -17.65 -13.56
N MET A 73 5.14 -16.76 -12.56
CA MET A 73 5.51 -17.08 -11.16
C MET A 73 4.37 -17.00 -10.16
N CYS A 74 3.33 -16.22 -10.48
CA CYS A 74 2.17 -15.96 -9.61
C CYS A 74 0.83 -16.35 -10.27
N LYS A 75 0.89 -17.19 -11.31
CA LYS A 75 -0.28 -17.66 -12.06
C LYS A 75 -1.25 -18.45 -11.17
N GLY A 76 -2.54 -18.23 -11.39
CA GLY A 76 -3.61 -18.96 -10.69
C GLY A 76 -3.93 -18.43 -9.30
N LEU A 77 -3.27 -17.37 -8.84
CA LEU A 77 -3.68 -16.64 -7.66
C LEU A 77 -4.84 -15.70 -7.99
N ASP A 78 -5.79 -15.59 -7.06
CA ASP A 78 -6.80 -14.54 -7.12
C ASP A 78 -6.14 -13.17 -6.95
N PHE A 79 -6.60 -12.19 -7.73
CA PHE A 79 -6.11 -10.83 -7.63
C PHE A 79 -6.50 -10.12 -6.33
N GLY A 80 -7.49 -10.67 -5.62
CA GLY A 80 -7.95 -10.16 -4.33
C GLY A 80 -6.95 -10.39 -3.19
N GLU A 81 -7.30 -9.84 -2.04
CA GLU A 81 -6.58 -9.97 -0.77
C GLU A 81 -5.09 -9.57 -0.78
N GLY A 82 -4.65 -8.82 -1.79
CA GLY A 82 -3.24 -8.52 -2.03
C GLY A 82 -2.37 -9.76 -2.28
N ALA A 83 -2.97 -10.89 -2.70
CA ALA A 83 -2.27 -12.16 -2.83
C ALA A 83 -1.16 -12.11 -3.90
N VAL A 84 -1.43 -11.48 -5.05
CA VAL A 84 -0.45 -11.35 -6.13
C VAL A 84 0.71 -10.44 -5.73
N LEU A 85 0.47 -9.32 -5.04
CA LEU A 85 1.55 -8.45 -4.54
C LEU A 85 2.47 -9.20 -3.58
N LYS A 86 1.89 -9.97 -2.64
CA LYS A 86 2.66 -10.82 -1.71
C LYS A 86 3.51 -11.85 -2.46
N CYS A 87 2.94 -12.50 -3.48
CA CYS A 87 3.67 -13.46 -4.30
C CYS A 87 4.85 -12.78 -5.02
N LEU A 88 4.59 -11.69 -5.73
CA LEU A 88 5.62 -10.92 -6.45
C LEU A 88 6.74 -10.48 -5.50
N TRP A 89 6.40 -9.97 -4.31
CA TRP A 89 7.39 -9.61 -3.30
C TRP A 89 8.25 -10.82 -2.87
N GLN A 90 7.63 -11.96 -2.56
CA GLN A 90 8.36 -13.17 -2.18
C GLN A 90 9.33 -13.62 -3.28
N ARG A 91 8.89 -13.61 -4.55
CA ARG A 91 9.72 -13.98 -5.71
C ARG A 91 10.85 -12.98 -5.94
N SER A 92 10.58 -11.69 -5.73
CA SER A 92 11.54 -10.60 -5.94
C SER A 92 12.79 -10.70 -5.06
N LYS A 93 12.69 -11.37 -3.90
CA LYS A 93 13.80 -11.53 -2.94
C LYS A 93 14.89 -12.49 -3.41
N PHE A 94 14.59 -13.41 -4.34
CA PHE A 94 15.52 -14.45 -4.74
C PHE A 94 16.36 -14.01 -5.95
N ARG A 95 17.61 -13.59 -5.73
CA ARG A 95 18.57 -13.17 -6.78
C ARG A 95 18.84 -14.24 -7.84
N THR A 96 18.63 -15.52 -7.52
CA THR A 96 18.76 -16.66 -8.45
C THR A 96 17.59 -16.78 -9.43
N THR A 97 16.54 -15.98 -9.26
CA THR A 97 15.42 -15.94 -10.18
C THR A 97 15.83 -15.12 -11.40
N SER A 98 16.57 -15.75 -12.32
CA SER A 98 17.11 -15.16 -13.56
C SER A 98 16.06 -14.46 -14.44
N HIS A 99 14.77 -14.70 -14.19
CA HIS A 99 13.65 -14.21 -14.99
C HIS A 99 12.79 -13.16 -14.29
N PHE A 100 13.22 -12.63 -13.13
CA PHE A 100 12.51 -11.53 -12.49
C PHE A 100 13.17 -10.22 -12.93
N SER A 101 12.43 -9.33 -13.59
CA SER A 101 12.91 -8.07 -14.15
C SER A 101 13.21 -7.02 -13.08
N GLU A 102 14.16 -6.13 -13.36
CA GLU A 102 14.51 -5.06 -12.43
C GLU A 102 13.39 -4.02 -12.30
N GLU A 103 12.67 -3.77 -13.38
CA GLU A 103 11.54 -2.84 -13.37
C GLU A 103 10.40 -3.38 -12.50
N CYS A 104 10.04 -4.67 -12.64
CA CYS A 104 9.10 -5.28 -11.70
C CYS A 104 9.60 -5.22 -10.26
N ARG A 105 10.91 -5.47 -10.00
CA ARG A 105 11.45 -5.41 -8.62
C ARG A 105 11.26 -4.03 -8.01
N ARG A 106 11.52 -2.99 -8.78
CA ARG A 106 11.37 -1.60 -8.34
C ARG A 106 9.91 -1.28 -8.00
N GLN A 107 8.97 -1.67 -8.87
CA GLN A 107 7.54 -1.45 -8.64
C GLN A 107 7.01 -2.25 -7.46
N VAL A 108 7.40 -3.52 -7.34
CA VAL A 108 7.03 -4.39 -6.21
C VAL A 108 7.57 -3.84 -4.90
N ARG A 109 8.83 -3.39 -4.86
CA ARG A 109 9.42 -2.78 -3.66
C ARG A 109 8.65 -1.53 -3.26
N SER A 110 8.37 -0.64 -4.22
CA SER A 110 7.59 0.59 -3.99
C SER A 110 6.18 0.30 -3.47
N ALA A 111 5.45 -0.59 -4.13
CA ALA A 111 4.10 -0.99 -3.75
C ALA A 111 4.09 -1.70 -2.39
N THR A 112 5.05 -2.58 -2.12
CA THR A 112 5.12 -3.30 -0.85
C THR A 112 5.45 -2.36 0.30
N HIS A 113 6.46 -1.49 0.15
CA HIS A 113 6.81 -0.50 1.18
C HIS A 113 5.61 0.41 1.49
N ARG A 114 4.89 0.84 0.45
CA ARG A 114 3.65 1.61 0.61
C ARG A 114 2.59 0.85 1.37
N SER A 115 2.36 -0.42 1.01
CA SER A 115 1.38 -1.28 1.67
C SER A 115 1.71 -1.55 3.15
N THR A 116 2.96 -1.38 3.56
CA THR A 116 3.40 -1.59 4.96
C THR A 116 3.63 -0.29 5.72
N ALA A 117 3.27 0.86 5.16
CA ALA A 117 3.37 2.16 5.85
C ALA A 117 2.13 2.46 6.72
N ASP A 118 0.96 1.94 6.32
CA ASP A 118 -0.33 2.13 6.98
C ASP A 118 -1.08 0.80 6.99
N TYR A 119 -1.61 0.36 8.15
CA TYR A 119 -2.37 -0.89 8.23
C TYR A 119 -3.59 -0.90 7.32
N ARG A 120 -4.20 0.27 7.05
CA ARG A 120 -5.38 0.43 6.19
C ARG A 120 -5.04 0.20 4.72
N LEU A 121 -3.77 0.35 4.34
CA LEU A 121 -3.24 0.08 3.00
C LEU A 121 -2.66 -1.33 2.86
N ASN A 122 -2.79 -2.16 3.88
CA ASN A 122 -2.46 -3.55 3.84
C ASN A 122 -3.74 -4.38 3.99
N TYR A 123 -4.31 -4.86 2.89
CA TYR A 123 -5.56 -5.63 2.96
C TYR A 123 -5.48 -6.77 3.98
N ARG A 124 -4.35 -7.49 4.00
CA ARG A 124 -4.16 -8.67 4.85
C ARG A 124 -4.11 -8.29 6.32
N VAL A 125 -3.40 -7.22 6.70
CA VAL A 125 -3.42 -6.74 8.09
C VAL A 125 -4.80 -6.20 8.45
N LYS A 126 -5.37 -5.30 7.64
CA LYS A 126 -6.68 -4.70 7.88
C LYS A 126 -7.77 -5.77 8.10
N SER A 127 -7.75 -6.83 7.31
CA SER A 127 -8.79 -7.86 7.33
C SER A 127 -8.50 -8.95 8.37
N PHE A 128 -7.31 -9.54 8.33
CA PHE A 128 -6.99 -10.71 9.16
C PHE A 128 -6.59 -10.37 10.59
N CYS A 129 -6.12 -9.14 10.85
CA CYS A 129 -5.79 -8.67 12.19
C CYS A 129 -6.92 -7.86 12.83
N SER A 130 -8.11 -7.77 12.24
CA SER A 130 -9.18 -6.88 12.76
C SER A 130 -9.49 -7.11 14.24
N GLN A 131 -9.67 -8.37 14.64
CA GLN A 131 -9.93 -8.74 16.03
C GLN A 131 -8.74 -8.46 16.95
N ASP A 132 -7.52 -8.75 16.50
CA ASP A 132 -6.31 -8.48 17.28
C ASP A 132 -6.10 -6.96 17.46
N ILE A 133 -6.39 -6.15 16.43
CA ILE A 133 -6.37 -4.69 16.52
C ILE A 133 -7.39 -4.19 17.53
N ASP A 134 -8.62 -4.71 17.50
CA ASP A 134 -9.67 -4.32 18.44
C ASP A 134 -9.36 -4.73 19.89
N THR A 135 -8.58 -5.79 20.06
CA THR A 135 -8.20 -6.32 21.38
C THR A 135 -6.99 -5.60 21.97
N PHE A 136 -5.94 -5.37 21.17
CA PHE A 136 -4.64 -4.91 21.65
C PHE A 136 -4.32 -3.46 21.26
N CYS A 137 -4.88 -2.95 20.16
CA CYS A 137 -4.47 -1.69 19.52
C CYS A 137 -5.66 -0.74 19.28
N ALA A 138 -6.67 -0.77 20.16
CA ALA A 138 -7.90 -0.01 20.00
C ALA A 138 -7.66 1.51 20.06
N GLU A 139 -6.73 1.95 20.90
CA GLU A 139 -6.36 3.37 21.04
C GLU A 139 -5.68 3.89 19.78
N GLU A 140 -4.71 3.16 19.24
CA GLU A 140 -4.02 3.49 17.98
C GLU A 140 -5.00 3.48 16.80
N LYS A 141 -5.93 2.51 16.79
CA LYS A 141 -7.00 2.46 15.78
C LYS A 141 -7.90 3.70 15.87
N ALA A 142 -8.29 4.11 17.07
CA ALA A 142 -9.13 5.29 17.29
C ALA A 142 -8.41 6.57 16.83
N LEU A 143 -7.13 6.73 17.21
CA LEU A 143 -6.31 7.86 16.78
C LEU A 143 -6.25 7.98 15.26
N VAL A 144 -5.97 6.87 14.56
CA VAL A 144 -5.94 6.86 13.09
C VAL A 144 -7.33 7.07 12.47
N GLY A 145 -8.39 6.62 13.14
CA GLY A 145 -9.77 6.77 12.67
C GLY A 145 -10.30 8.21 12.77
N THR A 146 -9.82 9.01 13.73
CA THR A 146 -10.24 10.40 13.93
C THR A 146 -9.35 11.42 13.25
N THR A 147 -8.13 11.05 12.88
CA THR A 147 -7.17 11.96 12.25
C THR A 147 -7.43 12.03 10.74
N PRO A 148 -7.61 13.23 10.15
CA PRO A 148 -7.77 13.37 8.72
C PRO A 148 -6.59 12.77 7.95
N ASP A 149 -6.85 12.08 6.84
CA ASP A 149 -5.77 11.45 6.05
C ASP A 149 -4.72 12.45 5.55
N SER A 150 -5.06 13.74 5.42
CA SER A 150 -4.14 14.84 5.11
C SER A 150 -3.12 15.13 6.21
N GLU A 151 -3.43 14.78 7.46
CA GLU A 151 -2.63 15.07 8.65
C GLU A 151 -1.81 13.84 9.10
N LEU A 152 -2.11 12.66 8.57
CA LEU A 152 -1.39 11.40 8.82
C LEU A 152 -0.13 11.23 7.94
N VAL A 153 0.51 12.31 7.49
CA VAL A 153 1.73 12.25 6.66
C VAL A 153 2.97 12.57 7.48
N ASP A 154 4.06 11.85 7.23
CA ASP A 154 5.40 12.28 7.60
C ASP A 154 5.76 13.51 6.76
N GLU A 155 5.88 14.67 7.42
CA GLU A 155 6.20 15.95 6.78
C GLU A 155 7.54 15.91 6.03
N ALA A 156 8.47 15.04 6.42
CA ALA A 156 9.79 14.92 5.79
C ALA A 156 9.81 14.08 4.50
N SER A 157 8.84 13.16 4.32
CA SER A 157 8.85 12.19 3.21
C SER A 157 7.58 12.18 2.35
N GLY A 158 6.50 12.85 2.77
CA GLY A 158 5.20 12.80 2.11
C GLY A 158 4.52 11.42 2.17
N THR A 159 5.09 10.47 2.93
CA THR A 159 4.54 9.14 3.14
C THR A 159 3.68 9.12 4.41
N PRO A 160 2.56 8.40 4.46
CA PRO A 160 1.75 8.32 5.66
C PRO A 160 2.49 7.80 6.88
N ASN A 161 2.55 8.61 7.93
CA ASN A 161 2.98 8.22 9.26
C ASN A 161 1.79 7.72 10.09
N SER A 162 1.09 6.72 9.56
CA SER A 162 -0.09 6.09 10.17
C SER A 162 0.20 4.67 10.66
N GLY A 163 1.49 4.28 10.68
CA GLY A 163 1.98 2.98 11.10
C GLY A 163 1.88 2.71 12.60
N VAL A 164 1.21 3.57 13.39
CA VAL A 164 1.06 3.39 14.85
C VAL A 164 0.36 2.08 15.21
N VAL A 165 -0.66 1.68 14.43
CA VAL A 165 -1.31 0.37 14.60
C VAL A 165 -0.37 -0.78 14.25
N LEU A 166 0.44 -0.63 13.19
CA LEU A 166 1.43 -1.64 12.81
C LEU A 166 2.53 -1.79 13.88
N HIS A 167 2.92 -0.67 14.50
CA HIS A 167 3.87 -0.66 15.62
C HIS A 167 3.29 -1.37 16.85
N CYS A 168 2.03 -1.08 17.22
CA CYS A 168 1.34 -1.79 18.29
C CYS A 168 1.21 -3.30 18.01
N LEU A 169 0.76 -3.70 16.82
CA LEU A 169 0.67 -5.11 16.43
C LEU A 169 2.03 -5.82 16.45
N LYS A 170 3.12 -5.10 16.14
CA LYS A 170 4.49 -5.65 16.24
C LYS A 170 4.89 -5.86 17.70
N ALA A 171 4.50 -4.96 18.61
CA ALA A 171 4.76 -5.11 20.04
C ALA A 171 4.02 -6.32 20.64
N HIS A 172 2.81 -6.61 20.15
CA HIS A 172 1.98 -7.75 20.56
C HIS A 172 2.09 -8.98 19.66
N PHE A 173 3.17 -9.11 18.87
CA PHE A 173 3.29 -10.16 17.86
C PHE A 173 3.19 -11.59 18.44
N ALA A 174 3.67 -11.79 19.67
CA ALA A 174 3.62 -13.09 20.33
C ALA A 174 2.17 -13.48 20.68
N GLU A 175 1.36 -12.50 21.08
CA GLU A 175 -0.02 -12.63 21.56
C GLU A 175 -1.05 -12.76 20.44
N LEU A 176 -0.71 -12.42 19.19
CA LEU A 176 -1.63 -12.51 18.05
C LEU A 176 -2.20 -13.94 17.93
N ALA A 177 -3.52 -14.08 18.06
CA ALA A 177 -4.14 -15.40 18.16
C ALA A 177 -4.26 -16.08 16.78
N GLN A 178 -4.48 -15.29 15.73
CA GLN A 178 -4.80 -15.79 14.40
C GLN A 178 -3.55 -16.01 13.53
N LYS A 179 -3.36 -17.23 13.01
CA LYS A 179 -2.28 -17.53 12.08
C LYS A 179 -2.26 -16.59 10.85
N PRO A 180 -3.40 -16.27 10.19
CA PRO A 180 -3.40 -15.34 9.07
C PRO A 180 -2.91 -13.93 9.43
N CYS A 181 -3.22 -13.43 10.64
CA CYS A 181 -2.70 -12.16 11.14
C CYS A 181 -1.18 -12.24 11.41
N LYS A 182 -0.74 -13.30 12.10
CA LYS A 182 0.70 -13.55 12.34
C LYS A 182 1.50 -13.61 11.02
N ASP A 183 0.97 -14.27 10.00
CA ASP A 183 1.60 -14.35 8.68
C ASP A 183 1.64 -12.96 8.00
N ALA A 184 0.59 -12.13 8.15
CA ALA A 184 0.54 -10.77 7.62
C ALA A 184 1.55 -9.85 8.33
N MET A 185 1.62 -9.89 9.66
CA MET A 185 2.58 -9.10 10.44
C MET A 185 4.01 -9.57 10.23
N SER A 186 4.25 -10.88 10.04
CA SER A 186 5.57 -11.39 9.65
C SER A 186 6.04 -10.80 8.32
N HIS A 187 5.12 -10.62 7.35
CA HIS A 187 5.43 -9.96 6.09
C HIS A 187 5.78 -8.48 6.31
N VAL A 188 4.99 -7.74 7.11
CA VAL A 188 5.29 -6.35 7.48
C VAL A 188 6.67 -6.22 8.12
N MET A 189 6.96 -7.07 9.12
CA MET A 189 8.26 -7.07 9.81
C MET A 189 9.41 -7.36 8.86
N GLN A 190 9.25 -8.31 7.93
CA GLN A 190 10.27 -8.59 6.92
C GLN A 190 10.52 -7.38 6.03
N VAL A 191 9.48 -6.67 5.58
CA VAL A 191 9.61 -5.47 4.73
C VAL A 191 10.31 -4.34 5.49
N HIS A 192 9.94 -4.07 6.75
CA HIS A 192 10.58 -3.04 7.57
C HIS A 192 12.01 -3.39 7.98
N SER A 193 12.32 -4.67 8.15
CA SER A 193 13.70 -5.13 8.42
C SER A 193 14.58 -5.13 7.16
N ALA A 194 13.98 -5.12 5.97
CA ALA A 194 14.65 -5.33 4.68
C ALA A 194 15.19 -4.04 4.04
N SER A 195 15.72 -3.11 4.83
CA SER A 195 16.63 -2.06 4.34
C SER A 195 18.00 -2.61 3.89
N TRP A 196 18.15 -3.93 3.72
CA TRP A 196 19.39 -4.65 3.42
C TRP A 196 19.19 -5.67 2.29
N VAL A 197 19.08 -5.19 1.05
CA VAL A 197 19.75 -5.79 -0.12
C VAL A 197 20.12 -4.64 -1.06
N ALA A 198 21.23 -3.98 -0.72
CA ALA A 198 22.15 -3.37 -1.68
C ALA A 198 23.32 -4.34 -1.84
#